data_AF-A0A6B2TC26-F1
#
_entry.id   AF-A0A6B2TC26-F1
#
_cell.length_a   1.000
_cell.length_b   1.000
_cell.length_c   1.000
_cell.angle_alpha   90.00
_cell.angle_beta   90.00
_cell.angle_gamma   90.00
#
_symmetry.space_group_name_H-M   'P 1'
#
loop_
_entity.id
_entity.type
_entity.pdbx_description
1 polymer ?
#
loop_
_entity_poly.entity_id
_entity_poly.type
_entity_poly.pdbx_seq_one_letter_code
_entity_poly.pdbx_strand_id
1 'polypeptide(L)'
;MPRLSEVIAALDALWPADLAESWDAVGTVCGDPDAEVSRVLFAVDPVQEIAEEAVALGAQLLVTHHPLYLRGTTTVAASTFKGRVVHDLIKHDVALHVAHTNADRADPGVSDALAGALDLRVVRPLVPDPADRQGRRGLGRVC
;
A
#
# COMPACT_ATOMS: atom_id res chain seq x y z
N MET A 1 12.96 2.13 -18.15
CA MET A 1 12.44 2.64 -16.85
C MET A 1 12.52 1.51 -15.82
N PRO A 2 12.39 1.72 -14.50
CA PRO A 2 12.34 0.57 -13.58
C PRO A 2 11.12 -0.30 -13.89
N ARG A 3 11.26 -1.61 -13.72
CA ARG A 3 10.11 -2.53 -13.80
C ARG A 3 9.27 -2.45 -12.54
N LEU A 4 8.00 -2.82 -12.63
CA LEU A 4 7.10 -2.89 -11.48
C LEU A 4 7.72 -3.71 -10.34
N SER A 5 8.29 -4.87 -10.65
CA SER A 5 8.99 -5.73 -9.66
C SER A 5 10.12 -5.01 -8.91
N GLU A 6 10.84 -4.10 -9.56
CA GLU A 6 11.93 -3.33 -8.94
C GLU A 6 11.37 -2.22 -8.04
N VAL A 7 10.27 -1.59 -8.45
CA VAL A 7 9.54 -0.62 -7.61
C VAL A 7 8.94 -1.31 -6.38
N ILE A 8 8.31 -2.48 -6.55
CA ILE A 8 7.77 -3.27 -5.43
C ILE A 8 8.88 -3.70 -4.47
N ALA A 9 10.05 -4.14 -4.97
CA ALA A 9 11.17 -4.47 -4.10
C ALA A 9 11.65 -3.26 -3.26
N ALA A 10 11.58 -2.04 -3.81
CA ALA A 10 11.87 -0.82 -3.06
C ALA A 10 10.79 -0.51 -2.01
N LEU A 11 9.50 -0.73 -2.33
CA LEU A 11 8.41 -0.60 -1.37
C LEU A 11 8.52 -1.64 -0.24
N ASP A 12 8.83 -2.90 -0.56
CA ASP A 12 9.02 -3.97 0.41
C ASP A 12 10.23 -3.72 1.33
N ALA A 13 11.25 -2.99 0.86
CA ALA A 13 12.36 -2.57 1.73
C ALA A 13 11.94 -1.51 2.77
N LEU A 14 10.92 -0.71 2.46
CA LEU A 14 10.36 0.30 3.37
C LEU A 14 9.27 -0.31 4.28
N TRP A 15 8.38 -1.11 3.69
CA TRP A 15 7.22 -1.71 4.34
C TRP A 15 7.18 -3.23 4.09
N PRO A 16 8.10 -4.01 4.69
CA PRO A 16 8.16 -5.44 4.48
C PRO A 16 6.82 -6.13 4.76
N ALA A 17 6.39 -7.01 3.85
CA ALA A 17 5.09 -7.68 3.95
C ALA A 17 4.93 -8.54 5.21
N ASP A 18 6.02 -9.06 5.77
CA ASP A 18 6.02 -9.85 7.02
C ASP A 18 5.74 -8.99 8.28
N LEU A 19 5.76 -7.67 8.16
CA LEU A 19 5.31 -6.76 9.22
C LEU A 19 3.79 -6.66 9.30
N ALA A 20 3.05 -7.10 8.27
CA ALA A 20 1.59 -7.05 8.29
C ALA A 20 0.99 -7.92 9.41
N GLU A 21 -0.19 -7.54 9.90
CA GLU A 21 -0.96 -8.37 10.81
C GLU A 21 -1.42 -9.67 10.14
N SER A 22 -1.58 -10.74 10.93
CA SER A 22 -1.89 -12.08 10.41
C SER A 22 -3.23 -12.19 9.69
N TRP A 23 -4.14 -11.25 9.93
CA TRP A 23 -5.44 -11.16 9.27
C TRP A 23 -5.43 -10.26 8.04
N ASP A 24 -4.32 -9.56 7.76
CA ASP A 24 -4.26 -8.53 6.74
C ASP A 24 -4.01 -9.08 5.34
N ALA A 25 -4.20 -8.24 4.32
CA ALA A 25 -3.98 -8.56 2.92
C ALA A 25 -3.21 -7.42 2.24
N VAL A 26 -1.88 -7.49 2.29
CA VAL A 26 -0.95 -6.53 1.66
C VAL A 26 -0.35 -7.09 0.37
N GLY A 27 0.32 -6.23 -0.40
CA GLY A 27 1.02 -6.62 -1.62
C GLY A 27 0.28 -6.26 -2.91
N THR A 28 0.78 -6.77 -4.03
CA THR A 28 0.25 -6.45 -5.37
C THR A 28 -1.07 -7.17 -5.64
N VAL A 29 -2.12 -6.41 -5.94
CA VAL A 29 -3.47 -6.90 -6.23
C VAL A 29 -3.64 -7.22 -7.72
N CYS A 30 -3.13 -6.34 -8.59
CA CYS A 30 -3.08 -6.54 -10.05
C CYS A 30 -1.90 -5.78 -10.65
N GLY A 31 -1.44 -6.22 -11.83
CA GLY A 31 -0.30 -5.63 -12.55
C GLY A 31 0.64 -6.70 -13.10
N ASP A 32 1.45 -6.33 -14.09
CA ASP A 32 2.50 -7.17 -14.67
C ASP A 32 3.86 -6.80 -14.03
N PRO A 33 4.57 -7.73 -13.38
CA PRO A 33 5.87 -7.46 -12.75
C PRO A 33 6.95 -6.94 -13.72
N ASP A 34 6.80 -7.18 -15.02
CA ASP A 34 7.73 -6.72 -16.05
C ASP A 34 7.33 -5.37 -16.68
N ALA A 35 6.16 -4.82 -16.34
CA ALA A 35 5.72 -3.52 -16.84
C ALA A 35 6.64 -2.39 -16.37
N GLU A 36 6.91 -1.43 -17.25
CA GLU A 36 7.70 -0.24 -16.91
C GLU A 36 6.88 0.74 -16.06
N VAL A 37 7.49 1.29 -15.00
CA VAL A 37 6.85 2.27 -14.12
C VAL A 37 7.61 3.60 -14.16
N SER A 38 6.93 4.65 -14.59
CA SER A 38 7.47 6.01 -14.62
C SER A 38 6.81 6.95 -13.61
N ARG A 39 5.55 6.65 -13.27
CA ARG A 39 4.73 7.45 -12.37
C ARG A 39 3.95 6.53 -11.43
N VAL A 40 4.00 6.87 -10.14
CA VAL A 40 3.27 6.22 -9.07
C VAL A 40 2.29 7.22 -8.46
N LEU A 41 1.04 6.81 -8.27
CA LEU A 41 0.04 7.54 -7.48
C LEU A 41 -0.08 6.87 -6.11
N PHE A 42 -0.01 7.66 -5.03
CA PHE A 42 -0.29 7.19 -3.67
C PHE A 42 -1.67 7.67 -3.24
N ALA A 43 -2.48 6.78 -2.65
CA ALA A 43 -3.80 7.10 -2.12
C ALA A 43 -4.12 6.32 -0.83
N VAL A 44 -5.18 6.70 -0.13
CA VAL A 44 -5.67 5.94 1.03
C VAL A 44 -6.52 4.76 0.56
N ASP A 45 -7.55 5.02 -0.23
CA ASP A 45 -8.52 4.01 -0.67
C ASP A 45 -8.50 3.78 -2.19
N PRO A 46 -8.55 2.52 -2.66
CA PRO A 46 -8.65 2.19 -4.09
C PRO A 46 -10.12 2.27 -4.56
N VAL A 47 -10.72 3.46 -4.49
CA VAL A 47 -12.07 3.70 -5.03
C VAL A 47 -12.02 4.02 -6.53
N GLN A 48 -13.19 4.01 -7.18
CA GLN A 48 -13.31 4.20 -8.63
C GLN A 48 -12.72 5.54 -9.07
N GLU A 49 -12.98 6.60 -8.31
CA GLU A 49 -12.51 7.95 -8.58
C GLU A 49 -10.98 8.04 -8.56
N ILE A 50 -10.32 7.27 -7.67
CA ILE A 50 -8.85 7.20 -7.59
C ILE A 50 -8.27 6.35 -8.72
N ALA A 51 -8.96 5.30 -9.15
CA ALA A 51 -8.56 4.55 -10.34
C ALA A 51 -8.63 5.43 -11.59
N GLU A 52 -9.69 6.22 -11.74
CA GLU A 52 -9.85 7.19 -12.83
C GLU A 52 -8.77 8.29 -12.78
N GLU A 53 -8.43 8.78 -11.59
CA GLU A 53 -7.33 9.73 -11.39
C GLU A 53 -5.98 9.13 -11.82
N ALA A 54 -5.68 7.88 -11.42
CA ALA A 54 -4.44 7.21 -11.82
C ALA A 54 -4.30 7.12 -13.35
N VAL A 55 -5.39 6.78 -14.04
CA VAL A 55 -5.46 6.73 -15.50
C VAL A 55 -5.27 8.12 -16.10
N ALA A 56 -5.98 9.13 -15.60
CA ALA A 56 -5.89 10.50 -16.11
C ALA A 56 -4.49 11.11 -15.95
N LEU A 57 -3.79 10.78 -14.86
CA LEU A 57 -2.41 11.19 -14.61
C LEU A 57 -1.38 10.39 -15.42
N GLY A 58 -1.79 9.29 -16.07
CA GLY A 58 -0.89 8.34 -16.72
C GLY A 58 0.06 7.68 -15.73
N ALA A 59 -0.42 7.30 -14.55
CA ALA A 59 0.32 6.48 -13.60
C ALA A 59 0.31 5.02 -14.04
N GLN A 60 1.42 4.30 -13.81
CA GLN A 60 1.51 2.85 -14.07
C GLN A 60 1.36 2.03 -12.78
N LEU A 61 1.38 2.70 -11.63
CA LEU A 61 1.21 2.08 -10.32
C LEU A 61 0.38 2.99 -9.42
N LEU A 62 -0.68 2.43 -8.85
CA LEU A 62 -1.43 2.96 -7.74
C LEU A 62 -1.02 2.20 -6.46
N VAL A 63 -0.47 2.92 -5.48
CA VAL A 63 -0.19 2.38 -4.14
C VAL A 63 -1.27 2.87 -3.20
N THR A 64 -2.00 1.96 -2.56
CA THR A 64 -3.03 2.32 -1.56
C THR A 64 -2.70 1.83 -0.16
N HIS A 65 -3.17 2.56 0.84
CA HIS A 65 -3.08 2.11 2.22
C HIS A 65 -4.09 1.00 2.51
N HIS A 66 -5.37 1.20 2.19
CA HIS A 66 -6.40 0.20 2.43
C HIS A 66 -6.46 -0.84 1.29
N PRO A 67 -6.67 -2.13 1.62
CA PRO A 67 -6.83 -3.17 0.62
C PRO A 67 -8.18 -3.10 -0.09
N LEU A 68 -8.17 -3.17 -1.43
CA LEU A 68 -9.39 -3.38 -2.20
C LEU A 68 -10.05 -4.72 -1.82
N TYR A 69 -9.24 -5.77 -1.64
CA TYR A 69 -9.66 -7.10 -1.21
C TYR A 69 -8.99 -7.50 0.12
N LEU A 70 -9.61 -7.15 1.25
CA LEU A 70 -9.17 -7.60 2.58
C LEU A 70 -9.36 -9.13 2.81
N ARG A 71 -10.17 -9.78 1.99
CA ARG A 71 -10.47 -11.22 2.01
C ARG A 71 -10.49 -11.74 0.58
N GLY A 72 -10.28 -13.04 0.42
CA GLY A 72 -10.35 -13.69 -0.89
C GLY A 72 -11.65 -13.36 -1.63
N THR A 73 -11.55 -13.11 -2.94
CA THR A 73 -12.70 -12.85 -3.80
C THR A 73 -12.98 -14.03 -4.72
N THR A 74 -14.24 -14.39 -4.87
CA THR A 74 -14.68 -15.44 -5.82
C THR A 74 -15.09 -14.88 -7.17
N THR A 75 -15.17 -13.55 -7.30
CA THR A 75 -15.54 -12.86 -8.53
C THR A 75 -14.82 -11.52 -8.65
N VAL A 76 -14.53 -11.12 -9.89
CA VAL A 76 -14.02 -9.79 -10.26
C VAL A 76 -14.93 -9.14 -11.29
N ALA A 77 -16.19 -9.56 -11.40
CA ALA A 77 -17.12 -9.04 -12.39
C ALA A 77 -17.23 -7.50 -12.34
N ALA A 78 -17.09 -6.84 -13.50
CA ALA A 78 -17.18 -5.38 -13.65
C ALA A 78 -18.57 -4.79 -13.32
N SER A 79 -19.58 -5.64 -13.06
CA SER A 79 -20.87 -5.24 -12.51
C SER A 79 -20.83 -4.95 -11.01
N THR A 80 -19.75 -5.32 -10.33
CA THR A 80 -19.51 -5.01 -8.91
C THR A 80 -18.55 -3.84 -8.77
N PHE A 81 -18.60 -3.12 -7.64
CA PHE A 81 -17.69 -2.02 -7.35
C PHE A 81 -16.21 -2.43 -7.45
N LYS A 82 -15.79 -3.45 -6.69
CA LYS A 82 -14.38 -3.89 -6.67
C LYS A 82 -13.94 -4.43 -8.04
N GLY A 83 -14.81 -5.19 -8.71
CA GLY A 83 -14.53 -5.70 -10.03
C GLY A 83 -14.35 -4.58 -11.06
N ARG A 84 -15.18 -3.53 -11.02
CA ARG A 84 -15.04 -2.38 -11.91
C ARG A 84 -13.69 -1.69 -11.75
N VAL A 85 -13.29 -1.39 -10.50
CA VAL A 85 -11.98 -0.80 -10.19
C VAL A 85 -10.85 -1.63 -10.79
N VAL A 86 -10.81 -2.94 -10.51
CA VAL A 86 -9.74 -3.83 -11.04
C VAL A 86 -9.75 -3.88 -12.57
N HIS A 87 -10.94 -3.98 -13.18
CA HIS A 87 -11.04 -4.02 -14.63
C HIS A 87 -10.54 -2.73 -15.28
N ASP A 88 -10.85 -1.57 -14.70
CA ASP A 88 -10.42 -0.29 -15.25
C ASP A 88 -8.91 -0.10 -15.08
N LEU A 89 -8.34 -0.47 -13.94
CA LEU A 89 -6.89 -0.46 -13.72
C LEU A 89 -6.16 -1.38 -14.72
N ILE A 90 -6.60 -2.63 -14.88
CA ILE A 90 -5.99 -3.61 -15.80
C ILE A 90 -6.06 -3.13 -17.26
N LYS A 91 -7.18 -2.56 -17.70
CA LYS A 91 -7.35 -2.11 -19.10
C LYS A 91 -6.46 -0.94 -19.49
N HIS A 92 -5.95 -0.20 -18.50
CA HIS A 92 -5.10 0.97 -18.70
C HIS A 92 -3.67 0.73 -18.20
N ASP A 93 -3.28 -0.53 -18.02
CA ASP A 93 -1.93 -0.93 -17.60
C ASP A 93 -1.49 -0.28 -16.27
N VAL A 94 -2.43 -0.08 -15.34
CA VAL A 94 -2.17 0.44 -14.00
C VAL A 94 -2.15 -0.71 -13.01
N ALA A 95 -1.01 -0.93 -12.37
CA ALA A 95 -0.88 -1.87 -11.26
C ALA A 95 -1.49 -1.29 -9.98
N LEU A 96 -1.98 -2.18 -9.08
CA LEU A 96 -2.42 -1.82 -7.73
C LEU A 96 -1.57 -2.57 -6.70
N HIS A 97 -0.98 -1.85 -5.76
CA HIS A 97 -0.23 -2.41 -4.65
C HIS A 97 -0.74 -1.86 -3.32
N VAL A 98 -0.84 -2.71 -2.30
CA VAL A 98 -1.37 -2.36 -0.98
C VAL A 98 -0.29 -2.39 0.08
N ALA A 99 -0.15 -1.30 0.81
CA ALA A 99 0.69 -1.18 2.01
C ALA A 99 -0.18 -0.72 3.19
N HIS A 100 -0.69 -1.68 3.95
CA HIS A 100 -1.66 -1.48 5.04
C HIS A 100 -0.97 -1.56 6.40
N THR A 101 -1.21 -2.61 7.19
CA THR A 101 -0.65 -2.71 8.55
C THR A 101 0.87 -2.88 8.58
N ASN A 102 1.49 -3.37 7.49
CA ASN A 102 2.96 -3.36 7.33
C ASN A 102 3.50 -1.93 7.33
N ALA A 103 2.82 -1.00 6.67
CA ALA A 103 3.20 0.42 6.65
C ALA A 103 2.86 1.13 7.98
N ASP A 104 1.85 0.68 8.71
CA ASP A 104 1.58 1.18 10.07
C ASP A 104 2.66 0.75 11.08
N ARG A 105 3.14 -0.48 10.96
CA ARG A 105 4.13 -1.08 11.87
C ARG A 105 5.55 -0.65 11.58
N ALA A 106 5.86 -0.31 10.33
CA ALA A 106 7.20 0.08 9.87
C ALA A 106 7.78 1.30 10.61
N ASP A 107 9.10 1.48 10.48
CA ASP A 107 9.87 2.61 10.99
C ASP A 107 10.77 3.17 9.87
N PRO A 108 10.48 4.35 9.31
CA PRO A 108 9.30 5.17 9.55
C PRO A 108 8.04 4.58 8.86
N GLY A 109 6.89 4.73 9.50
CA GLY A 109 5.58 4.29 9.02
C GLY A 109 4.52 5.40 8.99
N VAL A 110 3.26 5.02 8.74
CA VAL A 110 2.12 5.96 8.65
C VAL A 110 1.97 6.80 9.93
N SER A 111 2.13 6.18 11.09
CA SER A 111 2.02 6.88 12.37
C SER A 111 3.18 7.85 12.63
N ASP A 112 4.37 7.60 12.08
CA ASP A 112 5.48 8.56 12.16
C ASP A 112 5.24 9.78 11.27
N ALA A 113 4.68 9.55 10.07
CA ALA A 113 4.28 10.63 9.17
C ALA A 113 3.20 11.53 9.81
N LEU A 114 2.21 10.95 10.49
CA LEU A 114 1.20 11.70 11.24
C LEU A 114 1.80 12.47 12.41
N ALA A 115 2.68 11.86 13.20
CA ALA A 115 3.37 12.54 14.29
C ALA A 115 4.19 13.74 13.78
N GLY A 116 4.92 13.55 12.68
CA GLY A 116 5.69 14.62 12.01
C GLY A 116 4.79 15.76 11.50
N ALA A 117 3.63 15.44 10.92
CA ALA A 117 2.68 16.45 10.46
C ALA A 117 2.09 17.31 11.60
N LEU A 118 2.08 16.78 12.83
CA LEU A 118 1.61 17.44 14.04
C LEU A 118 2.74 18.04 14.90
N ASP A 119 3.98 18.01 14.41
CA ASP A 119 5.19 18.43 15.15
C ASP A 119 5.36 17.71 16.51
N LEU A 120 4.99 16.43 16.53
CA LEU A 120 5.08 15.57 17.72
C LEU A 120 6.37 14.73 17.70
N ARG A 121 7.00 14.59 18.87
CA ARG A 121 8.19 13.75 19.04
C ARG A 121 7.79 12.34 19.42
N VAL A 122 7.96 11.39 18.51
CA VAL A 122 7.79 9.96 18.81
C VAL A 122 8.76 9.51 19.92
N VAL A 123 8.20 8.95 20.98
CA VAL A 123 8.95 8.34 22.10
C VAL A 123 9.14 6.84 21.86
N ARG A 124 8.08 6.15 21.44
CA ARG A 124 8.06 4.71 21.17
C ARG A 124 6.77 4.29 20.45
N PRO A 125 6.70 3.07 19.91
CA PRO A 125 5.45 2.47 19.49
C PRO A 125 4.44 2.29 20.64
N LEU A 126 3.15 2.40 20.33
CA LEU A 126 2.08 2.12 21.30
C LEU A 126 2.03 0.63 21.63
N VAL A 127 2.06 -0.21 20.59
CA VAL A 127 2.18 -1.67 20.68
C VAL A 127 3.50 -2.09 20.01
N PRO A 128 4.58 -2.33 20.78
CA PRO A 128 5.88 -2.67 20.22
C PRO A 128 5.91 -4.00 19.47
N ASP A 129 6.70 -4.07 18.40
CA ASP A 129 7.09 -5.33 17.78
C ASP A 129 8.10 -6.06 18.69
N PRO A 130 7.77 -7.23 19.27
CA PRO A 130 8.68 -7.95 20.17
C PRO A 130 9.92 -8.49 19.46
N ALA A 131 9.92 -8.59 18.13
CA ALA A 131 11.08 -9.02 17.34
C ALA A 131 12.05 -7.86 17.02
N ASP A 132 11.63 -6.60 17.19
CA ASP A 132 12.49 -5.45 16.95
C ASP A 132 13.34 -5.09 18.17
N ARG A 133 14.61 -5.51 18.13
CA ARG A 133 15.60 -5.18 19.18
C ARG A 133 15.86 -3.68 19.34
N GLN A 134 15.60 -2.88 18.30
CA GLN A 134 15.78 -1.43 18.36
C GLN A 134 14.56 -0.72 18.98
N GLY A 135 13.44 -1.44 19.14
CA GLY A 135 12.21 -0.95 19.77
C GLY A 135 11.53 0.20 19.02
N ARG A 136 11.80 0.34 17.72
CA ARG A 136 11.28 1.42 16.89
C ARG A 136 10.07 1.01 16.05
N ARG A 137 9.93 -0.28 15.73
CA ARG A 137 8.76 -0.83 15.02
C ARG A 137 7.64 -1.24 15.98
N GLY A 138 6.41 -1.14 15.49
CA GLY A 138 5.20 -1.47 16.24
C GLY A 138 4.00 -0.67 15.76
N LEU A 139 2.79 -1.03 16.20
CA LEU A 139 1.58 -0.30 15.85
C LEU A 139 1.41 0.95 16.72
N GLY A 140 0.97 2.05 16.08
CA GLY A 140 0.72 3.34 16.72
C GLY A 140 1.98 4.00 17.30
N ARG A 141 1.87 5.24 17.76
CA ARG A 141 2.96 5.98 18.40
C ARG A 141 2.50 6.65 19.69
N VAL A 142 3.40 6.69 20.68
CA VAL A 142 3.30 7.55 21.85
C VAL A 142 4.25 8.72 21.62
N CYS A 143 3.72 9.94 21.69
CA CYS A 143 4.46 11.18 21.49
C CYS A 143 4.37 12.11 22.70
#